data_AF-A0ABD6F2V3-F1
#
_entry.id   AF-A0ABD6F2V3-F1
#
_cell.length_a   1.000
_cell.length_b   1.000
_cell.length_c   1.000
_cell.angle_alpha   90.00
_cell.angle_beta   90.00
_cell.angle_gamma   90.00
#
_symmetry.space_group_name_H-M   'P 1'
#
loop_
_entity.id
_entity.type
_entity.pdbx_description
1 polymer ?
#
loop_
_entity_poly.entity_id
_entity_poly.type
_entity_poly.pdbx_seq_one_letter_code
_entity_poly.pdbx_strand_id
1 'polypeptide(L)' 'MYLLYLLFLNIGITRSQTVTKDIIDFCDPRDPYSCGSSGVCMARKTGNRCRCPEGYMGKACQRMSSLSKFHS' A
#
# COMPACT_ATOMS: atom_id res chain seq x y z
N MET A 1 -43.65 -0.83 -12.52
CA MET A 1 -42.63 -0.26 -11.61
C MET A 1 -41.97 -1.30 -10.71
N TYR A 2 -42.72 -2.20 -10.07
CA TYR A 2 -42.16 -3.26 -9.20
C TYR A 2 -41.24 -4.26 -9.93
N LEU A 3 -41.61 -4.68 -11.15
CA LEU A 3 -40.76 -5.53 -12.00
C LEU A 3 -39.41 -4.90 -12.35
N LEU A 4 -39.37 -3.58 -12.58
CA LEU A 4 -38.12 -2.85 -12.82
C LEU A 4 -37.25 -2.81 -11.55
N TYR A 5 -37.87 -2.59 -10.38
CA TYR A 5 -37.17 -2.57 -9.08
C TYR A 5 -36.49 -3.90 -8.74
N LEU A 6 -37.15 -5.04 -9.01
CA LEU A 6 -36.57 -6.38 -8.81
C LEU A 6 -35.38 -6.66 -9.74
N LEU A 7 -35.38 -6.12 -10.96
CA LEU A 7 -34.25 -6.23 -11.88
C LEU A 7 -33.03 -5.46 -11.34
N PHE A 8 -33.21 -4.25 -10.79
CA PHE A 8 -32.11 -3.47 -10.20
C PHE A 8 -31.46 -4.12 -8.98
N LEU A 9 -32.22 -4.82 -8.13
CA LEU A 9 -31.68 -5.57 -6.98
C LEU A 9 -30.77 -6.74 -7.38
N ASN A 10 -31.04 -7.38 -8.53
CA ASN A 10 -30.19 -8.46 -9.06
C ASN A 10 -28.89 -7.94 -9.71
N ILE A 11 -28.88 -6.68 -10.18
CA ILE A 11 -27.72 -6.06 -10.84
C ILE A 11 -26.75 -5.45 -9.80
N GLY A 12 -27.19 -5.24 -8.56
CA GLY A 12 -26.42 -4.57 -7.50
C GLY A 12 -25.35 -5.39 -6.78
N ILE A 13 -25.17 -6.68 -7.08
CA ILE A 13 -24.21 -7.55 -6.37
C ILE A 13 -23.29 -8.29 -7.37
N THR A 14 -22.64 -7.55 -8.24
CA THR A 14 -21.36 -8.00 -8.82
C THR A 14 -20.29 -6.97 -8.56
N ARG A 15 -20.12 -6.57 -7.29
CA ARG A 15 -18.81 -6.08 -6.86
C ARG A 15 -17.90 -7.29 -6.78
N SER A 16 -17.47 -7.75 -7.96
CA SER A 16 -16.38 -8.69 -8.14
C SER A 16 -15.14 -8.04 -7.55
N GLN A 17 -14.94 -8.17 -6.24
CA GLN A 17 -13.60 -8.18 -5.71
C GLN A 17 -12.99 -9.50 -6.14
N THR A 18 -12.64 -9.59 -7.42
CA THR A 18 -11.69 -10.58 -7.91
C THR A 18 -10.47 -10.42 -7.01
N VAL A 19 -10.25 -11.38 -6.13
CA VAL A 19 -9.02 -11.53 -5.34
C VAL A 19 -7.92 -11.86 -6.35
N THR A 20 -7.48 -10.86 -7.10
CA THR A 20 -6.26 -10.91 -7.90
C THR A 20 -5.13 -10.77 -6.90
N LYS A 21 -4.53 -11.89 -6.46
CA LYS A 21 -3.30 -11.97 -5.65
C LYS A 21 -3.00 -10.63 -4.95
N ASP A 22 -3.68 -10.38 -3.85
CA ASP A 22 -3.92 -9.02 -3.37
C ASP A 22 -2.63 -8.20 -3.35
N ILE A 23 -2.63 -7.13 -4.15
CA ILE A 23 -1.54 -6.15 -4.22
C ILE A 23 -1.57 -5.41 -2.88
N ILE A 24 -0.67 -5.78 -1.96
CA ILE A 24 -0.60 -5.18 -0.62
C ILE A 24 0.21 -3.89 -0.69
N ASP A 25 -0.48 -2.76 -0.58
CA ASP A 25 0.14 -1.44 -0.49
C ASP A 25 0.53 -1.13 0.95
N PHE A 26 1.83 -1.04 1.21
CA PHE A 26 2.35 -0.65 2.53
C PHE A 26 2.50 0.86 2.69
N CYS A 27 2.49 1.61 1.59
CA CYS A 27 2.58 3.06 1.58
C CYS A 27 1.75 3.70 0.45
N ASP A 28 1.40 4.98 0.60
CA ASP A 28 0.75 5.78 -0.44
C ASP A 28 1.75 6.78 -1.03
N PRO A 29 2.02 6.77 -2.35
CA PRO A 29 2.88 7.75 -3.01
C PRO A 29 2.42 9.21 -2.86
N ARG A 30 1.14 9.42 -2.52
CA ARG A 30 0.56 10.75 -2.27
C ARG A 30 0.73 11.22 -0.83
N ASP A 31 1.09 10.32 0.09
CA ASP A 31 1.36 10.65 1.48
C ASP A 31 2.89 10.62 1.75
N PRO A 32 3.54 11.79 1.85
CA PRO A 32 4.98 11.85 2.11
C PRO A 32 5.36 11.36 3.51
N TYR A 33 4.41 11.30 4.46
CA TYR A 33 4.68 10.82 5.81
C TYR A 33 4.52 9.30 5.96
N SER A 34 3.99 8.62 4.94
CA SER A 34 3.76 7.17 4.94
C SER A 34 5.05 6.35 5.13
N CYS A 35 6.19 6.87 4.67
CA CYS A 35 7.52 6.25 4.80
C CYS A 35 8.44 6.98 5.78
N GLY A 36 7.89 7.82 6.67
CA GLY A 36 8.65 8.73 7.53
C GLY A 36 9.32 9.86 6.74
N SER A 37 9.97 10.79 7.44
CA SER A 37 10.53 12.02 6.82
C SER A 37 11.65 11.78 5.80
N SER A 38 12.30 10.60 5.83
CA SER A 38 13.47 10.31 5.01
C SER A 38 13.26 9.17 4.01
N GLY A 39 12.08 8.54 4.02
CA GLY A 39 11.77 7.40 3.14
C GLY A 39 10.99 7.82 1.89
N VAL A 40 11.08 7.01 0.83
CA VAL A 40 10.34 7.24 -0.43
C VAL A 40 9.41 6.06 -0.70
N CYS A 41 8.12 6.33 -0.92
CA CYS A 41 7.18 5.29 -1.32
C CYS A 41 7.37 4.90 -2.80
N MET A 42 7.62 3.62 -3.05
CA MET A 42 7.81 3.06 -4.39
C MET A 42 6.59 2.28 -4.84
N ALA A 43 5.93 2.78 -5.89
CA ALA A 43 4.82 2.07 -6.53
C ALA A 43 5.34 0.87 -7.34
N ARG A 44 4.78 -0.32 -7.10
CA ARG A 44 5.10 -1.55 -7.84
C ARG A 44 3.84 -2.30 -8.21
N LYS A 45 3.89 -3.07 -9.31
CA LYS A 45 2.78 -3.94 -9.75
C LYS A 45 2.34 -4.97 -8.70
N THR A 46 3.18 -5.24 -7.70
CA THR A 46 2.95 -6.21 -6.62
C THR A 46 2.66 -5.57 -5.27
N GLY A 47 2.49 -4.24 -5.22
CA GLY A 47 2.20 -3.48 -4.02
C GLY A 47 3.26 -2.45 -3.68
N ASN A 48 2.82 -1.30 -3.16
CA ASN A 48 3.67 -0.18 -2.82
C ASN A 48 4.54 -0.50 -1.59
N ARG A 49 5.81 -0.07 -1.61
CA ARG A 49 6.75 -0.29 -0.49
C ARG A 49 7.65 0.92 -0.25
N CYS A 50 8.01 1.16 1.01
CA CYS A 50 8.97 2.20 1.37
C CYS A 50 10.41 1.79 1.04
N ARG A 51 11.15 2.66 0.37
CA ARG A 51 12.61 2.61 0.27
C ARG A 51 13.20 3.50 1.35
N CYS A 52 13.92 2.89 2.28
CA CYS A 52 14.62 3.60 3.34
C CYS A 52 16.05 3.97 2.93
N PRO A 53 16.55 5.15 3.36
CA PRO A 53 17.95 5.52 3.20
C PRO A 53 18.84 4.68 4.11
N GLU A 54 20.15 4.72 3.86
CA GLU A 54 21.12 4.04 4.72
C GLU A 54 20.97 4.49 6.17
N GLY A 55 21.03 3.53 7.09
CA GLY A 55 20.81 3.81 8.49
C GLY A 55 19.35 3.80 8.93
N TYR A 56 18.37 3.57 8.05
CA TYR A 56 16.96 3.48 8.43
C TYR A 56 16.33 2.15 7.98
N MET A 57 15.43 1.62 8.80
CA MET A 57 14.73 0.35 8.61
C MET A 57 13.31 0.40 9.22
N GLY A 58 12.53 -0.64 8.98
CA GLY A 58 11.12 -0.73 9.40
C GLY A 58 10.16 -0.42 8.24
N LYS A 59 8.87 -0.70 8.46
CA LYS A 59 7.83 -0.58 7.41
C LYS A 59 7.71 0.85 6.87
N ALA A 60 7.88 1.85 7.73
CA ALA A 60 7.83 3.27 7.42
C ALA A 60 9.16 3.96 7.72
N CYS A 61 10.28 3.24 7.62
CA CYS A 61 11.63 3.77 7.91
C CYS A 61 11.76 4.43 9.30
N GLN A 62 10.95 3.99 10.27
CA GLN A 62 10.86 4.64 11.58
C GLN A 62 11.96 4.21 12.57
N ARG A 63 12.77 3.20 12.23
CA ARG A 63 13.82 2.67 13.09
C ARG A 63 15.19 2.97 12.48
N MET A 64 16.13 3.48 13.27
CA MET A 64 17.52 3.57 12.84
C MET A 64 18.13 2.16 12.79
N SER A 65 18.69 1.74 11.67
CA SER A 65 19.39 0.48 11.56
C SER A 65 20.76 0.56 12.23
N SER A 66 21.01 -0.24 13.26
CA SER A 66 22.32 -0.30 13.93
C SER A 66 23.46 -0.77 13.01
N LEU A 67 23.13 -1.34 11.83
CA LEU A 67 24.10 -1.81 10.84
C LEU A 67 24.83 -0.66 10.11
N SER A 68 24.27 0.56 10.06
CA SER A 68 25.00 1.72 9.51
C SER A 68 26.14 2.20 10.41
N LYS A 69 26.26 1.69 11.64
CA LYS A 69 27.40 1.96 12.53
C LYS A 69 28.60 1.07 12.25
N PHE A 70 28.48 0.03 11.42
CA PHE A 70 29.54 -0.96 11.20
C PHE A 70 30.39 -0.70 9.93
N HIS A 71 30.10 0.37 9.19
CA HIS A 71 30.91 0.80 8.04
C HIS A 71 31.86 1.93 8.47
N SER A 72 32.75 1.62 9.41
CA SER A 72 33.87 2.48 9.87
C SER A 72 35.19 1.81 9.49
#